data_AF-A0A1B7MYX0-F1
#
_entry.id   AF-A0A1B7MYX0-F1
#
_cell.length_a   1.000
_cell.length_b   1.000
_cell.length_c   1.000
_cell.angle_alpha   90.00
_cell.angle_beta   90.00
_cell.angle_gamma   90.00
#
_symmetry.space_group_name_H-M   'P 1'
#
loop_
_entity.id
_entity.type
_entity.pdbx_description
1 polymer ?
#
loop_
_entity_poly.entity_id
_entity_poly.type
_entity_poly.pdbx_seq_one_letter_code
_entity_poly.pdbx_strand_id
1 'polypeptide(L)' 'VVLNNWPLPGTVKNPSKVGGRGQVQILLDALKSDKCKWISLSESEIDKRREENQARQACGEQVYIPRKARA' A
#
# COMPACT_ATOMS: atom_id res chain seq x y z
N VAL A 1 -0.16 2.50 8.73
CA VAL A 1 -0.83 3.46 7.82
C VAL A 1 -1.49 2.72 6.66
N VAL A 2 -2.57 3.26 6.11
CA VAL A 2 -3.24 2.81 4.90
C VAL A 2 -3.49 4.02 4.00
N LEU A 3 -3.43 3.83 2.68
CA LEU A 3 -3.77 4.89 1.74
C LEU A 3 -5.26 4.77 1.42
N ASN A 4 -6.04 5.77 1.83
CA ASN A 4 -7.46 5.83 1.56
C ASN A 4 -7.74 6.57 0.25
N ASN A 5 -8.86 6.20 -0.40
CA ASN A 5 -9.36 6.82 -1.63
C ASN A 5 -8.32 6.84 -2.76
N TRP A 6 -7.72 5.68 -3.02
CA TRP A 6 -6.81 5.49 -4.14
C TRP A 6 -7.47 5.92 -5.46
N PRO A 7 -6.90 6.86 -6.22
CA PRO A 7 -7.58 7.50 -7.35
C PRO A 7 -7.46 6.73 -8.67
N LEU A 8 -6.76 5.59 -8.67
CA LEU A 8 -6.50 4.78 -9.87
C LEU A 8 -7.20 3.43 -9.76
N PRO A 9 -7.56 2.79 -10.89
CA PRO A 9 -8.19 1.48 -10.86
C PRO A 9 -7.28 0.41 -10.24
N GLY A 10 -7.88 -0.43 -9.40
CA GLY A 10 -7.22 -1.56 -8.74
C GLY A 10 -6.65 -1.25 -7.35
N THR A 11 -5.76 -2.12 -6.89
CA THR A 11 -5.09 -1.98 -5.59
C THR A 11 -3.96 -0.97 -5.63
N VAL A 12 -3.57 -0.46 -4.46
CA VAL A 12 -2.41 0.42 -4.29
C VAL A 12 -1.15 -0.27 -4.82
N LYS A 13 -0.40 0.42 -5.68
CA LYS A 13 0.82 -0.10 -6.31
C LYS A 13 2.05 0.64 -5.79
N ASN A 14 3.20 -0.03 -5.88
CA ASN A 14 4.49 0.63 -5.69
C ASN A 14 4.61 1.84 -6.64
N PRO A 15 5.30 2.92 -6.23
CA PRO A 15 5.46 4.12 -7.06
C PRO A 15 5.97 3.82 -8.48
N SER A 16 6.91 2.88 -8.63
CA SER A 16 7.44 2.43 -9.93
C SER A 16 6.45 1.64 -10.81
N LYS A 17 5.28 1.31 -10.27
CA LYS A 17 4.21 0.52 -10.91
C LYS A 17 2.88 1.28 -11.02
N VAL A 18 2.85 2.57 -10.64
CA VAL A 18 1.65 3.42 -10.72
C VAL A 18 1.19 3.63 -12.16
N GLY A 19 2.12 3.67 -13.11
CA GLY A 19 1.85 3.83 -14.53
C GLY A 19 2.71 4.92 -15.15
N GLY A 20 2.24 5.49 -16.26
CA GLY A 20 2.90 6.60 -16.93
C GLY A 20 2.63 7.96 -16.27
N ARG A 21 3.16 9.02 -16.88
CA ARG A 21 3.07 10.39 -16.38
C ARG A 21 1.62 10.84 -16.09
N GLY A 22 0.65 10.41 -16.90
CA GLY A 22 -0.76 10.75 -16.70
C GLY A 22 -1.33 10.18 -15.39
N GLN A 23 -1.09 8.90 -15.12
CA GLN A 23 -1.52 8.25 -13.87
C GLN A 23 -0.84 8.88 -12.64
N VAL A 24 0.45 9.22 -12.78
CA VAL A 24 1.19 9.92 -11.72
C VAL A 24 0.62 11.30 -11.45
N GLN A 25 0.23 12.04 -12.49
CA GLN A 25 -0.39 13.36 -12.33
C GLN A 25 -1.75 13.26 -11.60
N ILE A 26 -2.60 12.31 -11.99
CA ILE A 26 -3.89 12.06 -11.31
C ILE A 26 -3.66 11.76 -9.82
N LEU A 27 -2.68 10.91 -9.51
CA LEU A 27 -2.34 10.61 -8.12
C LEU A 27 -1.86 11.85 -7.37
N LEU A 28 -1.00 12.66 -7.98
CA LEU A 28 -0.49 13.89 -7.39
C LEU A 28 -1.62 14.87 -7.09
N ASP A 29 -2.55 15.06 -8.03
CA ASP A 29 -3.68 15.99 -7.87
C ASP A 29 -4.64 15.50 -6.78
N ALA A 30 -4.88 14.19 -6.68
CA ALA A 30 -5.70 13.60 -5.62
C ALA A 30 -5.06 13.76 -4.24
N LEU A 31 -3.73 13.60 -4.13
CA LEU A 31 -2.99 13.84 -2.89
C LEU A 31 -3.02 15.33 -2.49
N LYS A 32 -2.84 16.24 -3.45
CA LYS A 32 -2.89 17.69 -3.21
C LYS A 32 -4.27 18.18 -2.79
N SER A 33 -5.33 17.58 -3.32
CA SER A 33 -6.72 17.94 -3.01
C SER A 33 -7.28 17.25 -1.77
N ASP A 34 -6.43 16.55 -1.00
CA ASP A 34 -6.80 15.71 0.17
C ASP A 34 -7.87 14.64 -0.14
N LYS A 35 -8.11 14.37 -1.42
CA LYS A 35 -9.03 13.31 -1.87
C LYS A 35 -8.43 11.95 -1.62
N CYS A 36 -7.11 11.81 -1.73
CA CYS A 36 -6.32 10.61 -1.43
C CYS A 36 -5.35 10.93 -0.29
N LYS A 37 -5.32 10.13 0.79
CA LYS A 37 -4.44 10.41 1.94
C LYS A 37 -4.05 9.18 2.73
N TRP A 38 -2.88 9.28 3.36
CA TRP A 38 -2.40 8.28 4.31
C TRP A 38 -3.09 8.47 5.65
N ILE A 39 -3.76 7.42 6.11
CA ILE A 39 -4.42 7.38 7.41
C ILE A 39 -3.64 6.44 8.32
N SER A 40 -3.38 6.89 9.54
CA SER A 40 -2.84 6.03 10.59
C SER A 40 -3.85 4.96 10.95
N LEU A 41 -3.39 3.71 10.95
CA LEU A 41 -4.20 2.62 11.46
C LEU A 41 -4.15 2.68 12.99
N SER A 42 -5.27 2.38 13.62
CA SER A 42 -5.35 2.08 15.05
C SER A 42 -4.59 0.78 15.36
N GLU A 43 -4.27 0.55 16.64
CA GLU A 43 -3.55 -0.65 17.08
C GLU A 43 -4.33 -1.93 16.74
N SER A 44 -5.65 -1.95 16.93
CA SER A 44 -6.48 -3.10 16.57
C SER A 44 -6.50 -3.41 15.08
N GLU A 45 -6.48 -2.38 14.22
CA GLU A 45 -6.37 -2.56 12.76
C GLU A 45 -4.97 -3.05 12.35
N ILE A 46 -3.94 -2.64 13.07
CA ILE A 46 -2.57 -3.14 12.86
C ILE A 46 -2.51 -4.63 13.19
N ASP A 47 -3.06 -5.05 14.32
CA ASP A 47 -3.04 -6.44 14.76
C ASP A 47 -3.87 -7.34 13.84
N LYS A 48 -5.07 -6.91 13.46
CA LYS A 48 -5.87 -7.61 12.45
C LYS A 48 -5.08 -7.80 11.14
N ARG A 49 -4.36 -6.76 10.70
CA ARG A 49 -3.55 -6.85 9.48
C ARG A 49 -2.34 -7.77 9.64
N ARG A 50 -1.78 -7.91 10.85
CA ARG A 50 -0.72 -8.89 11.13
C ARG A 50 -1.26 -10.31 11.01
N GLU A 51 -2.43 -10.59 11.56
CA GLU A 51 -3.09 -11.90 11.46
C GLU A 51 -3.39 -12.27 10.00
N GLU A 52 -3.98 -11.34 9.23
CA GLU A 52 -4.26 -11.54 7.81
C GLU A 52 -2.99 -11.82 7.00
N ASN A 53 -1.90 -11.09 7.29
CA ASN A 53 -0.61 -11.31 6.65
C ASN A 53 -0.01 -12.67 7.02
N GLN A 54 -0.12 -13.10 8.28
CA GLN A 54 0.34 -14.41 8.72
C GLN A 54 -0.43 -15.54 8.03
N ALA A 55 -1.76 -15.41 7.89
CA ALA A 55 -2.58 -16.37 7.17
C ALA A 55 -2.17 -16.49 5.69
N ARG A 56 -1.94 -15.35 5.02
CA ARG A 56 -1.46 -15.33 3.63
C ARG A 56 -0.08 -15.96 3.48
N GLN A 57 0.83 -15.73 4.44
CA GLN A 57 2.12 -16.41 4.45
C GLN A 57 1.99 -17.92 4.65
N ALA A 58 1.07 -18.37 5.51
CA ALA A 58 0.79 -19.79 5.70
C ALA A 58 0.23 -20.45 4.42
N CYS A 59 -0.53 -19.69 3.60
CA CYS A 59 -0.96 -20.10 2.26
C CYS A 59 0.16 -20.07 1.20
N GLY A 60 1.40 -19.73 1.59
CA GLY A 60 2.56 -19.69 0.69
C GLY A 60 2.77 -18.36 -0.03
N GLU A 61 1.99 -17.31 0.28
CA GLU A 61 2.20 -16.00 -0.31
C GLU A 61 3.38 -15.26 0.35
N GLN A 62 4.29 -14.72 -0.48
CA GLN A 62 5.43 -13.96 0.02
C GLN A 62 5.00 -12.52 0.40
N VAL A 63 4.40 -12.37 1.58
CA VAL A 63 3.96 -11.07 2.12
C VAL A 63 5.14 -10.20 2.56
N TYR A 64 6.13 -10.79 3.23
CA TYR A 64 7.34 -10.08 3.66
C TYR A 64 8.52 -10.46 2.78
N ILE A 65 9.13 -9.45 2.15
CA ILE A 65 10.36 -9.64 1.36
C ILE A 65 11.55 -9.66 2.35
N PRO A 66 12.36 -10.73 2.37
CA PRO A 66 13.58 -10.76 3.16
C PRO A 66 14.48 -9.59 2.75
N ARG A 67 14.94 -8.80 3.73
CA ARG A 67 15.95 -7.77 3.43
C ARG A 67 17.23 -8.47 3.02
N LYS A 68 17.84 -8.05 1.91
CA LYS A 68 19.21 -8.46 1.59
C LYS A 68 20.10 -8.05 2.76
N ALA A 69 20.81 -9.02 3.34
CA ALA A 69 21.88 -8.71 4.27
C ALA A 69 22.87 -7.79 3.54
N ARG A 70 23.26 -6.70 4.20
CA ARG A 70 24.37 -5.88 3.70
C ARG A 70 25.62 -6.76 3.84
N ALA A 71 26.26 -7.08 2.72
CA ALA A 71 27.58 -7.67 2.68
C ALA A 71 28.63 -6.65 3.16
#